data_AF-A0A2E9RTP2-F1
#
_entry.id   AF-A0A2E9RTP2-F1
#
_cell.length_a   1.000
_cell.length_b   1.000
_cell.length_c   1.000
_cell.angle_alpha   90.00
_cell.angle_beta   90.00
_cell.angle_gamma   90.00
#
_symmetry.space_group_name_H-M   'P 1'
#
loop_
_entity.id
_entity.type
_entity.pdbx_description
1 polymer ?
#
loop_
_entity_poly.entity_id
_entity_poly.type
_entity_poly.pdbx_seq_one_letter_code
_entity_poly.pdbx_strand_id
1 'polypeptide(L)'
;MNHSLLLVVCDFLLLSILSLARFDVGPDAVIATEEQKVVKKNVTEWVSDGENYDDVVAELEATNETLEANLLRDKDDLESEKLRLEEEIEERRLELEQKEDLIAQKDDVISDNKVAIDEAAKAAAKLELANEDIERKREELLARNAAAKKEVELLASNLATAKKEADELAAQKARTESEVATARVNLAKAEEQAKAKAEVAAKAEEALASERKRGDELVKSTAAIDDRIDALNSGLKDVGTDLKTVGSSLAGVGERISNVTDEVAGVKASVSDVSQEVAGVKATVTNVSEEVAGVGDKVQNVTQQVADIAETTTEAVAEQKEALDKISERQAKSLNEIYSNYVANKVKLTMTFRHKGGFLGAEKVDTYETETIILVDGTFAYTLVHAKDSPFRLEPQYRKLIEVSGRITGKGIKAPILVNEVAFMDDPRMLIVPVYVNPRELEEKNDVKLFRTPKDPHMFSEAVVVDVGHSNFGQTDFIRDGVDGRYIRVKHNRFTFITGKFDPGKGDLVFAKSGEVLGIMVNNDYAFHIQNLGARIRMGTRTPLGKSFDAPKTTDLLANLGKSLKTLQQKFR
;
A
#
# COMPACT_ATOMS: atom_id res chain seq x y z
N MET A 1 -24.78 56.88 -13.22
CA MET A 1 -24.80 58.36 -13.24
C MET A 1 -25.59 58.83 -12.04
N ASN A 2 -25.04 59.77 -11.26
CA ASN A 2 -25.57 60.17 -9.96
C ASN A 2 -26.90 60.90 -10.13
N HIS A 3 -27.95 60.49 -9.39
CA HIS A 3 -29.30 61.09 -9.45
C HIS A 3 -29.29 62.61 -9.22
N SER A 4 -28.31 63.09 -8.45
CA SER A 4 -28.06 64.51 -8.18
C SER A 4 -27.69 65.30 -9.43
N LEU A 5 -26.98 64.69 -10.40
CA LEU A 5 -26.56 65.38 -11.62
C LEU A 5 -27.74 65.55 -12.61
N LEU A 6 -28.64 64.56 -12.65
CA LEU A 6 -29.84 64.62 -13.50
C LEU A 6 -30.82 65.68 -12.99
N LEU A 7 -30.98 65.80 -11.66
CA LEU A 7 -31.81 66.84 -11.04
C LEU A 7 -31.29 68.24 -11.34
N VAL A 8 -29.97 68.46 -11.28
CA VAL A 8 -29.36 69.76 -11.61
C VAL A 8 -29.54 70.11 -13.09
N VAL A 9 -29.46 69.13 -14.00
CA VAL A 9 -29.65 69.37 -15.44
C VAL A 9 -31.11 69.64 -15.78
N CYS A 10 -32.06 68.95 -15.14
CA CYS A 10 -33.49 69.23 -15.32
C CYS A 10 -33.91 70.62 -14.81
N ASP A 11 -33.35 71.06 -13.67
CA ASP A 11 -33.62 72.41 -13.13
C ASP A 11 -33.05 73.52 -14.03
N PHE A 12 -31.88 73.29 -14.63
CA PHE A 12 -31.26 74.24 -15.56
C PHE A 12 -32.03 74.34 -16.89
N LEU A 13 -32.63 73.23 -17.35
CA LEU A 13 -33.49 73.18 -18.53
C LEU A 13 -34.82 73.89 -18.28
N LEU A 14 -35.43 73.70 -17.11
CA LEU A 14 -36.67 74.38 -16.73
C LEU A 14 -36.48 75.90 -16.59
N LEU A 15 -35.38 76.36 -15.98
CA LEU A 15 -35.04 77.78 -15.88
C LEU A 15 -34.70 78.41 -17.24
N SER A 16 -34.10 77.65 -18.16
CA SER A 16 -33.83 78.10 -19.52
C SER A 16 -35.11 78.22 -20.36
N ILE A 17 -36.06 77.30 -20.19
CA ILE A 17 -37.37 77.37 -20.88
C ILE A 17 -38.23 78.50 -20.30
N LEU A 18 -38.20 78.74 -18.98
CA LEU A 18 -38.91 79.87 -18.36
C LEU A 18 -38.34 81.25 -18.77
N SER A 19 -37.04 81.35 -19.04
CA SER A 19 -36.42 82.61 -19.46
C SER A 19 -36.58 82.94 -20.95
N LEU A 20 -36.87 81.93 -21.80
CA LEU A 20 -37.20 82.12 -23.22
C LEU A 20 -38.69 82.45 -23.46
N ALA A 21 -39.57 82.16 -22.52
CA ALA A 21 -40.98 82.54 -22.58
C ALA A 21 -41.19 84.01 -22.15
N ARG A 22 -40.82 84.95 -23.03
CA ARG A 22 -41.30 86.34 -22.92
C ARG A 22 -42.78 86.40 -23.28
N PHE A 23 -43.65 86.37 -22.28
CA PHE A 23 -45.05 86.79 -22.42
C PHE A 23 -45.13 88.32 -22.29
N ASP A 24 -44.83 89.03 -23.38
CA ASP A 24 -45.22 90.43 -23.52
C ASP A 24 -46.68 90.46 -23.97
N VAL A 25 -47.59 90.59 -23.01
CA VAL A 25 -49.00 90.86 -23.26
C VAL A 25 -49.18 92.37 -23.17
N GLY A 26 -49.36 93.02 -24.32
CA GLY A 26 -49.63 94.46 -24.38
C GLY A 26 -50.89 94.82 -23.58
N PRO A 27 -50.95 96.00 -22.94
CA PRO A 27 -51.91 96.31 -21.85
C PRO A 27 -53.40 96.37 -22.21
N ASP A 28 -53.83 95.98 -23.43
CA ASP A 28 -55.23 96.10 -23.88
C ASP A 28 -55.84 94.80 -24.46
N ALA A 29 -55.27 93.62 -24.19
CA ALA A 29 -55.82 92.35 -24.69
C ALA A 29 -56.97 91.81 -23.79
N VAL A 30 -58.22 92.03 -24.22
CA VAL A 30 -59.42 91.42 -23.62
C VAL A 30 -59.62 89.98 -24.17
N ILE A 31 -59.70 89.02 -23.26
CA ILE A 31 -59.96 87.59 -23.51
C ILE A 31 -61.46 87.42 -23.81
N ALA A 32 -61.81 86.84 -24.97
CA ALA A 32 -63.21 86.64 -25.35
C ALA A 32 -63.80 85.36 -24.72
N THR A 33 -64.83 85.55 -23.88
CA THR A 33 -65.87 84.57 -23.55
C THR A 33 -67.02 84.66 -24.56
N GLU A 34 -67.79 83.59 -24.64
CA GLU A 34 -68.95 83.27 -25.50
C GLU A 34 -69.76 84.44 -26.14
N GLU A 35 -70.21 84.16 -27.36
CA GLU A 35 -71.28 84.84 -28.11
C GLU A 35 -71.15 86.37 -28.33
N GLN A 36 -70.60 86.78 -29.49
CA GLN A 36 -71.10 87.96 -30.21
C GLN A 36 -70.52 88.10 -31.63
N LYS A 37 -71.43 88.18 -32.60
CA LYS A 37 -71.18 88.47 -34.01
C LYS A 37 -70.92 89.98 -34.15
N VAL A 38 -69.66 90.39 -34.24
CA VAL A 38 -69.29 91.80 -34.46
C VAL A 38 -69.11 92.05 -35.95
N VAL A 39 -70.22 92.34 -36.64
CA VAL A 39 -70.17 92.92 -37.99
C VAL A 39 -69.83 94.41 -37.84
N LYS A 40 -68.61 94.81 -38.17
CA LYS A 40 -68.28 96.23 -38.38
C LYS A 40 -68.94 96.69 -39.66
N LYS A 41 -70.08 97.36 -39.51
CA LYS A 41 -70.80 98.08 -40.56
C LYS A 41 -70.11 99.43 -40.80
N ASN A 42 -69.06 99.42 -41.62
CA ASN A 42 -68.57 100.65 -42.23
C ASN A 42 -69.24 100.79 -43.60
N VAL A 43 -70.43 101.40 -43.60
CA VAL A 43 -71.02 101.97 -44.80
C VAL A 43 -70.19 103.20 -45.15
N THR A 44 -69.36 103.07 -46.17
CA THR A 44 -68.83 104.23 -46.91
C THR A 44 -69.75 104.39 -48.11
N GLU A 45 -70.59 105.43 -48.07
CA GLU A 45 -71.35 105.87 -49.23
C GLU A 45 -70.36 106.38 -50.28
N TRP A 46 -70.16 105.59 -51.33
CA TRP A 46 -69.63 106.09 -52.58
C TRP A 46 -70.80 106.66 -53.38
N VAL A 47 -70.80 107.98 -53.56
CA VAL A 47 -71.62 108.65 -54.56
C VAL A 47 -71.12 108.16 -55.91
N SER A 48 -71.96 107.37 -56.59
CA SER A 48 -71.74 106.91 -57.96
C SER A 48 -72.20 108.01 -58.92
N ASP A 49 -71.23 108.72 -59.46
CA ASP A 49 -71.30 109.37 -60.75
C ASP A 49 -71.44 108.26 -61.81
N GLY A 50 -72.66 108.12 -62.31
CA GLY A 50 -73.00 107.09 -63.27
C GLY A 50 -72.23 107.29 -64.57
N GLU A 51 -71.34 106.35 -64.86
CA GLU A 51 -71.07 105.82 -66.20
C GLU A 51 -70.21 104.55 -66.02
N ASN A 52 -70.66 103.46 -66.67
CA ASN A 52 -69.95 102.18 -66.86
C ASN A 52 -70.11 101.06 -65.81
N TYR A 53 -71.27 100.40 -65.81
CA TYR A 53 -71.53 99.18 -65.04
C TYR A 53 -70.87 97.92 -65.64
N ASP A 54 -70.57 97.89 -66.94
CA ASP A 54 -70.01 96.70 -67.60
C ASP A 54 -68.52 96.50 -67.27
N ASP A 55 -67.72 97.56 -67.17
CA ASP A 55 -66.30 97.46 -66.82
C ASP A 55 -66.07 97.06 -65.35
N VAL A 56 -66.90 97.54 -64.43
CA VAL A 56 -66.82 97.19 -63.00
C VAL A 56 -67.21 95.72 -62.79
N VAL A 57 -68.23 95.22 -63.50
CA VAL A 57 -68.62 93.81 -63.44
C VAL A 57 -67.55 92.91 -64.04
N ALA A 58 -66.94 93.29 -65.18
CA ALA A 58 -65.85 92.54 -65.78
C ALA A 58 -64.59 92.50 -64.89
N GLU A 59 -64.23 93.59 -64.21
CA GLU A 59 -63.15 93.60 -63.22
C GLU A 59 -63.46 92.75 -61.99
N LEU A 60 -64.73 92.75 -61.52
CA LEU A 60 -65.19 91.90 -60.42
C LEU A 60 -65.22 90.40 -60.80
N GLU A 61 -65.61 90.06 -62.02
CA GLU A 61 -65.57 88.69 -62.53
C GLU A 61 -64.13 88.21 -62.70
N ALA A 62 -63.24 89.03 -63.29
CA ALA A 62 -61.83 88.71 -63.43
C ALA A 62 -61.11 88.56 -62.08
N THR A 63 -61.45 89.40 -61.09
CA THR A 63 -60.91 89.26 -59.73
C THR A 63 -61.46 88.03 -59.01
N ASN A 64 -62.73 87.70 -59.17
CA ASN A 64 -63.32 86.46 -58.62
C ASN A 64 -62.70 85.21 -59.25
N GLU A 65 -62.51 85.17 -60.58
CA GLU A 65 -61.83 84.05 -61.24
C GLU A 65 -60.38 83.90 -60.76
N THR A 66 -59.67 85.02 -60.56
CA THR A 66 -58.30 85.02 -60.02
C THR A 66 -58.26 84.55 -58.56
N LEU A 67 -59.25 84.95 -57.75
CA LEU A 67 -59.42 84.50 -56.37
C LEU A 67 -59.73 83.00 -56.29
N GLU A 68 -60.62 82.50 -57.14
CA GLU A 68 -60.93 81.07 -57.21
C GLU A 68 -59.73 80.25 -57.65
N ALA A 69 -58.97 80.72 -58.65
CA ALA A 69 -57.74 80.07 -59.07
C ALA A 69 -56.67 80.03 -57.96
N ASN A 70 -56.51 81.12 -57.20
CA ASN A 70 -55.60 81.16 -56.06
C ASN A 70 -56.08 80.24 -54.92
N LEU A 71 -57.37 80.23 -54.60
CA LEU A 71 -57.93 79.35 -53.58
C LEU A 71 -57.81 77.87 -53.95
N LEU A 72 -57.98 77.53 -55.24
CA LEU A 72 -57.80 76.17 -55.72
C LEU A 72 -56.32 75.74 -55.59
N ARG A 73 -55.40 76.63 -55.96
CA ARG A 73 -53.96 76.38 -55.81
C ARG A 73 -53.53 76.24 -54.36
N ASP A 74 -54.00 77.12 -53.47
CA ASP A 74 -53.71 77.04 -52.04
C ASP A 74 -54.26 75.73 -51.44
N LYS A 75 -55.43 75.29 -51.91
CA LYS A 75 -56.01 74.00 -51.51
C LYS A 75 -55.14 72.82 -51.98
N ASP A 76 -54.70 72.83 -53.23
CA ASP A 76 -53.85 71.76 -53.78
C ASP A 76 -52.46 71.73 -53.09
N ASP A 77 -51.89 72.89 -52.78
CA ASP A 77 -50.64 73.03 -52.03
C ASP A 77 -50.81 72.50 -50.58
N LEU A 78 -51.93 72.81 -49.92
CA LEU A 78 -52.25 72.30 -48.58
C LEU A 78 -52.51 70.79 -48.57
N GLU A 79 -53.21 70.25 -49.58
CA GLU A 79 -53.42 68.80 -49.71
C GLU A 79 -52.09 68.07 -49.94
N SER A 80 -51.20 68.65 -50.74
CA SER A 80 -49.85 68.11 -50.97
C SER A 80 -48.99 68.13 -49.70
N GLU A 81 -49.03 69.23 -48.94
CA GLU A 81 -48.30 69.34 -47.68
C GLU A 81 -48.86 68.39 -46.61
N LYS A 82 -50.18 68.23 -46.56
CA LYS A 82 -50.83 67.25 -45.68
C LYS A 82 -50.37 65.83 -46.00
N LEU A 83 -50.36 65.43 -47.27
CA LEU A 83 -49.93 64.10 -47.68
C LEU A 83 -48.46 63.85 -47.27
N ARG A 84 -47.58 64.82 -47.49
CA ARG A 84 -46.17 64.74 -47.10
C ARG A 84 -46.00 64.58 -45.58
N LEU A 85 -46.77 65.34 -44.79
CA LEU A 85 -46.73 65.24 -43.33
C LEU A 85 -47.29 63.91 -42.82
N GLU A 86 -48.34 63.37 -43.45
CA GLU A 86 -48.89 62.06 -43.14
C GLU A 86 -47.86 60.94 -43.41
N GLU A 87 -47.13 61.01 -44.53
CA GLU A 87 -46.02 60.10 -44.83
C GLU A 87 -44.88 60.21 -43.81
N GLU A 88 -44.46 61.42 -43.44
CA GLU A 88 -43.38 61.63 -42.43
C GLU A 88 -43.80 61.12 -41.04
N ILE A 89 -45.06 61.30 -40.65
CA ILE A 89 -45.60 60.77 -39.39
C ILE A 89 -45.54 59.24 -39.37
N GLU A 90 -45.89 58.59 -40.49
CA GLU A 90 -45.88 57.13 -40.58
C GLU A 90 -44.46 56.57 -40.57
N GLU A 91 -43.51 57.21 -41.27
CA GLU A 91 -42.08 56.85 -41.20
C GLU A 91 -41.54 56.96 -39.77
N ARG A 92 -41.84 58.06 -39.07
CA ARG A 92 -41.42 58.24 -37.68
C ARG A 92 -42.05 57.23 -36.73
N ARG A 93 -43.31 56.84 -36.97
CA ARG A 93 -43.97 55.78 -36.17
C ARG A 93 -43.25 54.44 -36.33
N LEU A 94 -42.93 54.05 -37.56
CA LEU A 94 -42.19 52.83 -37.83
C LEU A 94 -40.79 52.87 -37.18
N GLU A 95 -40.09 54.02 -37.24
CA GLU A 95 -38.79 54.18 -36.59
C GLU A 95 -38.88 54.08 -35.06
N LEU A 96 -39.95 54.61 -34.46
CA LEU A 96 -40.18 54.49 -33.01
C LEU A 96 -40.48 53.05 -32.61
N GLU A 97 -41.30 52.33 -33.35
CA GLU A 97 -41.60 50.91 -33.10
C GLU A 97 -40.32 50.06 -33.17
N GLN A 98 -39.47 50.28 -34.19
CA GLN A 98 -38.17 49.60 -34.29
C GLN A 98 -37.24 49.92 -33.11
N LYS A 99 -37.26 51.15 -32.61
CA LYS A 99 -36.47 51.55 -31.44
C LYS A 99 -37.01 50.94 -30.15
N GLU A 100 -38.32 50.82 -29.98
CA GLU A 100 -38.94 50.15 -28.85
C GLU A 100 -38.60 48.66 -28.83
N ASP A 101 -38.68 47.98 -29.97
CA ASP A 101 -38.25 46.58 -30.10
C ASP A 101 -36.77 46.39 -29.75
N LEU A 102 -35.90 47.31 -30.19
CA LEU A 102 -34.47 47.28 -29.89
C LEU A 102 -34.19 47.51 -28.39
N ILE A 103 -34.97 48.37 -27.73
CA ILE A 103 -34.86 48.61 -26.29
C ILE A 103 -35.28 47.35 -25.53
N ALA A 104 -36.41 46.73 -25.90
CA ALA A 104 -36.86 45.49 -25.29
C ALA A 104 -35.81 44.37 -25.40
N GLN A 105 -35.22 44.19 -26.58
CA GLN A 105 -34.13 43.22 -26.78
C GLN A 105 -32.89 43.52 -25.92
N LYS A 106 -32.55 44.81 -25.75
CA LYS A 106 -31.41 45.20 -24.89
C LYS A 106 -31.70 44.98 -23.42
N ASP A 107 -32.93 45.21 -22.96
CA ASP A 107 -33.33 44.99 -21.58
C ASP A 107 -33.28 43.49 -21.23
N ASP A 108 -33.69 42.62 -22.15
CA ASP A 108 -33.55 41.16 -21.99
C ASP A 108 -32.08 40.75 -21.83
N VAL A 109 -31.18 41.25 -22.70
CA VAL A 109 -29.74 40.98 -22.62
C VAL A 109 -29.12 41.52 -21.32
N ILE A 110 -29.57 42.68 -20.85
CA ILE A 110 -29.11 43.26 -19.57
C ILE A 110 -29.57 42.39 -18.40
N SER A 111 -30.81 41.88 -18.44
CA SER A 111 -31.34 40.97 -17.42
C SER A 111 -30.53 39.67 -17.35
N ASP A 112 -30.27 39.03 -18.49
CA ASP A 112 -29.48 37.79 -18.58
C ASP A 112 -28.04 38.01 -18.08
N ASN A 113 -27.40 39.10 -18.50
CA ASN A 113 -26.06 39.45 -18.04
C ASN A 113 -26.00 39.71 -16.53
N LYS A 114 -27.05 40.29 -15.94
CA LYS A 114 -27.12 40.50 -14.49
C LYS A 114 -27.18 39.18 -13.73
N VAL A 115 -27.98 38.22 -14.21
CA VAL A 115 -28.03 36.86 -13.64
C VAL A 115 -26.66 36.19 -13.73
N ALA A 116 -25.99 36.27 -14.89
CA ALA A 116 -24.66 35.70 -15.08
C ALA A 116 -23.60 36.32 -14.14
N ILE A 117 -23.66 37.63 -13.91
CA ILE A 117 -22.76 38.33 -12.97
C ILE A 117 -23.01 37.86 -11.53
N ASP A 118 -24.26 37.71 -11.11
CA ASP A 118 -24.61 37.25 -9.76
C ASP A 118 -24.18 35.78 -9.54
N GLU A 119 -24.30 34.93 -10.56
CA GLU A 119 -23.78 33.56 -10.52
C GLU A 119 -22.25 33.52 -10.45
N ALA A 120 -21.56 34.36 -11.22
CA ALA A 120 -20.11 34.48 -11.19
C ALA A 120 -19.62 34.98 -9.82
N ALA A 121 -20.31 35.94 -9.19
CA ALA A 121 -20.00 36.43 -7.85
C ALA A 121 -20.14 35.32 -6.79
N LYS A 122 -21.21 34.52 -6.87
CA LYS A 122 -21.41 33.36 -5.98
C LYS A 122 -20.33 32.29 -6.18
N ALA A 123 -19.91 32.05 -7.42
CA ALA A 123 -18.83 31.11 -7.73
C ALA A 123 -17.48 31.60 -7.18
N ALA A 124 -17.18 32.90 -7.31
CA ALA A 124 -15.97 33.52 -6.76
C ALA A 124 -15.91 33.40 -5.22
N ALA A 125 -17.01 33.68 -4.52
CA ALA A 125 -17.08 33.53 -3.06
C ALA A 125 -16.87 32.07 -2.60
N LYS A 126 -17.39 31.08 -3.35
CA LYS A 126 -17.13 29.66 -3.06
C LYS A 126 -15.67 29.27 -3.28
N LEU A 127 -15.02 29.83 -4.31
CA LEU A 127 -13.61 29.61 -4.59
C LEU A 127 -12.71 30.20 -3.51
N GLU A 128 -13.05 31.37 -2.97
CA GLU A 128 -12.32 31.99 -1.87
C GLU A 128 -12.35 31.13 -0.60
N LEU A 129 -13.53 30.67 -0.19
CA LEU A 129 -13.67 29.73 0.92
C LEU A 129 -12.90 28.41 0.70
N ALA A 130 -12.91 27.90 -0.53
CA ALA A 130 -12.15 26.69 -0.87
C ALA A 130 -10.64 26.91 -0.79
N ASN A 131 -10.15 28.09 -1.17
CA ASN A 131 -8.73 28.45 -1.06
C ASN A 131 -8.29 28.59 0.40
N GLU A 132 -9.10 29.21 1.26
CA GLU A 132 -8.84 29.29 2.70
C GLU A 132 -8.74 27.88 3.33
N ASP A 133 -9.66 26.98 2.96
CA ASP A 133 -9.64 25.58 3.41
C ASP A 133 -8.38 24.82 2.93
N ILE A 134 -7.91 25.11 1.71
CA ILE A 134 -6.67 24.52 1.15
C ILE A 134 -5.46 25.02 1.94
N GLU A 135 -5.36 26.31 2.23
CA GLU A 135 -4.24 26.87 2.99
C GLU A 135 -4.22 26.33 4.43
N ARG A 136 -5.38 26.22 5.11
CA ARG A 136 -5.46 25.57 6.43
C ARG A 136 -4.95 24.12 6.38
N LYS A 137 -5.38 23.33 5.39
CA LYS A 137 -4.90 21.94 5.22
C LYS A 137 -3.40 21.88 4.91
N ARG A 138 -2.87 22.86 4.19
CA ARG A 138 -1.44 22.96 3.88
C ARG A 138 -0.61 23.22 5.14
N GLU A 139 -1.06 24.14 6.00
CA GLU A 139 -0.42 24.41 7.29
C GLU A 139 -0.45 23.18 8.21
N GLU A 140 -1.59 22.49 8.30
CA GLU A 140 -1.72 21.23 9.05
C GLU A 140 -0.76 20.15 8.54
N LEU A 141 -0.63 19.99 7.21
CA LEU A 141 0.30 19.04 6.60
C LEU A 141 1.76 19.40 6.86
N LEU A 142 2.12 20.69 6.85
CA LEU A 142 3.47 21.15 7.19
C LEU A 142 3.79 20.88 8.66
N ALA A 143 2.86 21.15 9.58
CA ALA A 143 3.02 20.84 10.99
C ALA A 143 3.17 19.33 11.23
N ARG A 144 2.36 18.50 10.57
CA ARG A 144 2.44 17.04 10.66
C ARG A 144 3.76 16.50 10.10
N ASN A 145 4.25 17.04 8.99
CA ASN A 145 5.56 16.67 8.44
C ASN A 145 6.71 17.07 9.37
N ALA A 146 6.64 18.25 10.00
CA ALA A 146 7.64 18.67 10.98
C ALA A 146 7.67 17.77 12.22
N ALA A 147 6.48 17.34 12.71
CA ALA A 147 6.37 16.39 13.81
C ALA A 147 6.93 15.01 13.43
N ALA A 148 6.55 14.47 12.27
CA ALA A 148 7.06 13.20 11.78
C ALA A 148 8.59 13.21 11.59
N LYS A 149 9.16 14.33 11.12
CA LYS A 149 10.61 14.48 10.99
C LYS A 149 11.32 14.40 12.35
N LYS A 150 10.77 15.05 13.39
CA LYS A 150 11.31 14.97 14.76
C LYS A 150 11.23 13.55 15.33
N GLU A 151 10.14 12.84 15.04
CA GLU A 151 9.97 11.45 15.47
C GLU A 151 11.00 10.52 14.80
N VAL A 152 11.23 10.69 13.50
CA VAL A 152 12.27 9.94 12.76
C VAL A 152 13.67 10.25 13.31
N GLU A 153 13.96 11.50 13.64
CA GLU A 153 15.25 11.90 14.22
C GLU A 153 15.47 11.30 15.62
N LEU A 154 14.41 11.26 16.45
CA LEU A 154 14.44 10.58 17.75
C LEU A 154 14.65 9.08 17.60
N LEU A 155 13.94 8.43 16.67
CA LEU A 155 14.11 7.01 16.39
C LEU A 155 15.52 6.68 15.88
N ALA A 156 16.10 7.55 15.03
CA ALA A 156 17.47 7.40 14.57
C ALA A 156 18.48 7.51 15.71
N SER A 157 18.27 8.45 16.65
CA SER A 157 19.08 8.57 17.87
C SER A 157 18.97 7.32 18.74
N ASN A 158 17.76 6.80 18.96
CA ASN A 158 17.53 5.59 19.75
C ASN A 158 18.13 4.34 19.10
N LEU A 159 18.10 4.25 17.78
CA LEU A 159 18.72 3.15 17.04
C LEU A 159 20.25 3.21 17.16
N ALA A 160 20.84 4.40 17.13
CA ALA A 160 22.27 4.58 17.33
C ALA A 160 22.71 4.18 18.75
N THR A 161 21.94 4.53 19.78
CA THR A 161 22.21 4.10 21.16
C THR A 161 22.06 2.59 21.32
N ALA A 162 20.99 2.00 20.80
CA ALA A 162 20.77 0.55 20.85
C ALA A 162 21.89 -0.22 20.13
N LYS A 163 22.38 0.29 18.99
CA LYS A 163 23.51 -0.31 18.28
C LYS A 163 24.80 -0.27 19.11
N LYS A 164 25.07 0.85 19.79
CA LYS A 164 26.23 0.98 20.66
C LYS A 164 26.16 0.02 21.86
N GLU A 165 24.98 -0.11 22.47
CA GLU A 165 24.74 -1.07 23.55
C GLU A 165 24.93 -2.52 23.07
N ALA A 166 24.45 -2.85 21.87
CA ALA A 166 24.64 -4.17 21.27
C ALA A 166 26.14 -4.48 21.02
N ASP A 167 26.89 -3.51 20.50
CA ASP A 167 28.34 -3.65 20.28
C ASP A 167 29.10 -3.83 21.61
N GLU A 168 28.71 -3.10 22.66
CA GLU A 168 29.27 -3.24 24.01
C GLU A 168 28.96 -4.62 24.62
N LEU A 169 27.73 -5.12 24.46
CA LEU A 169 27.32 -6.44 24.93
C LEU A 169 28.06 -7.56 24.18
N ALA A 170 28.26 -7.42 22.87
CA ALA A 170 29.04 -8.35 22.08
C ALA A 170 30.51 -8.38 22.52
N ALA A 171 31.09 -7.21 22.82
CA ALA A 171 32.45 -7.13 23.36
C ALA A 171 32.57 -7.75 24.76
N GLN A 172 31.57 -7.56 25.63
CA GLN A 172 31.53 -8.24 26.94
C GLN A 172 31.44 -9.75 26.79
N LYS A 173 30.53 -10.25 25.94
CA LYS A 173 30.39 -11.69 25.68
C LYS A 173 31.69 -12.30 25.19
N ALA A 174 32.39 -11.65 24.26
CA ALA A 174 33.68 -12.13 23.76
C ALA A 174 34.76 -12.18 24.86
N ARG A 175 34.77 -11.20 25.79
CA ARG A 175 35.67 -11.22 26.96
C ARG A 175 35.34 -12.38 27.89
N THR A 176 34.07 -12.58 28.23
CA THR A 176 33.62 -13.68 29.09
C THR A 176 33.93 -15.04 28.46
N GLU A 177 33.72 -15.21 27.15
CA GLU A 177 34.08 -16.43 26.44
C GLU A 177 35.60 -16.71 26.50
N SER A 178 36.42 -15.66 26.34
CA SER A 178 37.87 -15.78 26.51
C SER A 178 38.25 -16.17 27.94
N GLU A 179 37.65 -15.56 28.96
CA GLU A 179 37.89 -15.90 30.36
C GLU A 179 37.50 -17.34 30.67
N VAL A 180 36.33 -17.80 30.18
CA VAL A 180 35.87 -19.19 30.32
C VAL A 180 36.80 -20.16 29.62
N ALA A 181 37.28 -19.85 28.42
CA ALA A 181 38.27 -20.67 27.72
C ALA A 181 39.56 -20.79 28.53
N THR A 182 40.04 -19.69 29.11
CA THR A 182 41.24 -19.68 29.96
C THR A 182 41.03 -20.49 31.24
N ALA A 183 39.86 -20.36 31.87
CA ALA A 183 39.49 -21.13 33.06
C ALA A 183 39.41 -22.64 32.79
N ARG A 184 38.85 -23.04 31.64
CA ARG A 184 38.82 -24.46 31.22
C ARG A 184 40.22 -25.04 31.04
N VAL A 185 41.13 -24.30 30.41
CA VAL A 185 42.54 -24.73 30.26
C VAL A 185 43.22 -24.89 31.62
N ASN A 186 42.98 -23.96 32.56
CA ASN A 186 43.54 -24.05 33.90
C ASN A 186 42.95 -25.21 34.71
N LEU A 187 41.64 -25.46 34.59
CA LEU A 187 40.98 -26.60 35.22
C LEU A 187 41.56 -27.92 34.70
N ALA A 188 41.71 -28.06 33.37
CA ALA A 188 42.29 -29.26 32.77
C ALA A 188 43.73 -29.52 33.27
N LYS A 189 44.55 -28.47 33.38
CA LYS A 189 45.90 -28.56 33.96
C LYS A 189 45.85 -28.98 35.44
N ALA A 190 44.91 -28.45 36.23
CA ALA A 190 44.76 -28.79 37.63
C ALA A 190 44.31 -30.25 37.82
N GLU A 191 43.38 -30.73 36.99
CA GLU A 191 42.92 -32.13 36.98
C GLU A 191 44.06 -33.09 36.62
N GLU A 192 44.89 -32.75 35.63
CA GLU A 192 46.05 -33.55 35.24
C GLU A 192 47.10 -33.62 36.37
N GLN A 193 47.37 -32.48 37.02
CA GLN A 193 48.24 -32.45 38.21
C GLN A 193 47.67 -33.24 39.39
N ALA A 194 46.35 -33.20 39.60
CA ALA A 194 45.69 -33.98 40.65
C ALA A 194 45.79 -35.48 40.39
N LYS A 195 45.58 -35.92 39.13
CA LYS A 195 45.77 -37.32 38.72
C LYS A 195 47.22 -37.78 38.92
N ALA A 196 48.20 -36.97 38.50
CA ALA A 196 49.61 -37.29 38.70
C ALA A 196 49.97 -37.43 40.19
N LYS A 197 49.48 -36.52 41.04
CA LYS A 197 49.68 -36.59 42.50
C LYS A 197 49.00 -37.82 43.11
N ALA A 198 47.79 -38.16 42.67
CA ALA A 198 47.08 -39.36 43.13
C ALA A 198 47.82 -40.65 42.75
N GLU A 199 48.38 -40.72 41.54
CA GLU A 199 49.18 -41.88 41.09
C GLU A 199 50.48 -42.02 41.89
N VAL A 200 51.15 -40.91 42.20
CA VAL A 200 52.33 -40.90 43.09
C VAL A 200 51.95 -41.34 44.51
N ALA A 201 50.83 -40.86 45.05
CA ALA A 201 50.34 -41.25 46.37
C ALA A 201 49.99 -42.75 46.42
N ALA A 202 49.32 -43.29 45.39
CA ALA A 202 48.99 -44.71 45.31
C ALA A 202 50.25 -45.59 45.29
N LYS A 203 51.27 -45.21 44.50
CA LYS A 203 52.58 -45.91 44.49
C LYS A 203 53.29 -45.84 45.84
N ALA A 204 53.17 -44.72 46.55
CA ALA A 204 53.74 -44.56 47.89
C ALA A 204 53.01 -45.42 48.94
N GLU A 205 51.68 -45.50 48.88
CA GLU A 205 50.89 -46.38 49.75
C GLU A 205 51.20 -47.86 49.50
N GLU A 206 51.35 -48.27 48.23
CA GLU A 206 51.74 -49.63 47.87
C GLU A 206 53.13 -49.98 48.39
N ALA A 207 54.10 -49.06 48.27
CA ALA A 207 55.43 -49.21 48.84
C ALA A 207 55.39 -49.32 50.39
N LEU A 208 54.61 -48.47 51.06
CA LEU A 208 54.41 -48.53 52.52
C LEU A 208 53.75 -49.84 52.96
N ALA A 209 52.77 -50.36 52.22
CA ALA A 209 52.14 -51.63 52.50
C ALA A 209 53.12 -52.80 52.35
N SER A 210 54.02 -52.75 51.37
CA SER A 210 55.07 -53.77 51.19
C SER A 210 56.10 -53.76 52.33
N GLU A 211 56.53 -52.59 52.80
CA GLU A 211 57.40 -52.48 53.98
C GLU A 211 56.71 -52.89 55.27
N ARG A 212 55.42 -52.59 55.43
CA ARG A 212 54.64 -53.11 56.57
C ARG A 212 54.56 -54.63 56.59
N LYS A 213 54.30 -55.27 55.44
CA LYS A 213 54.33 -56.74 55.34
C LYS A 213 55.69 -57.30 55.71
N ARG A 214 56.78 -56.67 55.24
CA ARG A 214 58.15 -57.06 55.61
C ARG A 214 58.41 -56.88 57.11
N GLY A 215 57.91 -55.79 57.70
CA GLY A 215 57.93 -55.55 59.13
C GLY A 215 57.19 -56.63 59.93
N ASP A 216 55.97 -56.99 59.52
CA ASP A 216 55.16 -58.04 60.16
C ASP A 216 55.83 -59.42 60.05
N GLU A 217 56.45 -59.74 58.91
CA GLU A 217 57.25 -60.96 58.74
C GLU A 217 58.48 -60.98 59.63
N LEU A 218 59.19 -59.85 59.76
CA LEU A 218 60.30 -59.72 60.69
C LEU A 218 59.85 -59.87 62.15
N VAL A 219 58.72 -59.27 62.54
CA VAL A 219 58.14 -59.43 63.89
C VAL A 219 57.77 -60.89 64.16
N LYS A 220 57.14 -61.58 63.20
CA LYS A 220 56.86 -63.03 63.30
C LYS A 220 58.14 -63.85 63.42
N SER A 221 59.18 -63.52 62.65
CA SER A 221 60.48 -64.18 62.74
C SER A 221 61.13 -63.97 64.10
N THR A 222 61.06 -62.76 64.65
CA THR A 222 61.60 -62.45 65.98
C THR A 222 60.81 -63.17 67.08
N ALA A 223 59.47 -63.14 67.02
CA ALA A 223 58.63 -63.90 67.95
C ALA A 223 58.92 -65.41 67.90
N ALA A 224 59.12 -65.97 66.70
CA ALA A 224 59.50 -67.37 66.55
C ALA A 224 60.92 -67.67 67.06
N ILE A 225 61.82 -66.69 67.03
CA ILE A 225 63.15 -66.81 67.66
C ILE A 225 63.01 -66.76 69.19
N ASP A 226 62.18 -65.87 69.73
CA ASP A 226 61.91 -65.78 71.17
C ASP A 226 61.26 -67.06 71.68
N ASP A 227 60.25 -67.60 70.99
CA ASP A 227 59.64 -68.89 71.30
C ASP A 227 60.69 -70.03 71.30
N ARG A 228 61.66 -69.99 70.36
CA ARG A 228 62.77 -70.97 70.33
C ARG A 228 63.75 -70.78 71.47
N ILE A 229 64.02 -69.55 71.89
CA ILE A 229 64.87 -69.23 73.04
C ILE A 229 64.19 -69.69 74.33
N ASP A 230 62.89 -69.43 74.49
CA ASP A 230 62.10 -69.89 75.63
C ASP A 230 62.01 -71.41 75.67
N ALA A 231 61.80 -72.06 74.52
CA ALA A 231 61.84 -73.51 74.40
C ALA A 231 63.24 -74.08 74.75
N LEU A 232 64.33 -73.44 74.32
CA LEU A 232 65.69 -73.81 74.68
C LEU A 232 65.95 -73.67 76.18
N ASN A 233 65.50 -72.56 76.79
CA ASN A 233 65.62 -72.31 78.22
C ASN A 233 64.80 -73.30 79.04
N SER A 234 63.58 -73.64 78.59
CA SER A 234 62.77 -74.70 79.19
C SER A 234 63.47 -76.05 79.06
N GLY A 235 63.97 -76.40 77.88
CA GLY A 235 64.72 -77.64 77.67
C GLY A 235 65.98 -77.75 78.54
N LEU A 236 66.72 -76.65 78.73
CA LEU A 236 67.87 -76.61 79.65
C LEU A 236 67.45 -76.78 81.12
N LYS A 237 66.33 -76.18 81.50
CA LYS A 237 65.73 -76.34 82.83
C LYS A 237 65.28 -77.79 83.05
N ASP A 238 64.67 -78.40 82.05
CA ASP A 238 64.20 -79.78 82.06
C ASP A 238 65.38 -80.76 82.16
N VAL A 239 66.45 -80.56 81.41
CA VAL A 239 67.73 -81.31 81.57
C VAL A 239 68.31 -81.13 82.98
N GLY A 240 68.24 -79.92 83.54
CA GLY A 240 68.66 -79.64 84.91
C GLY A 240 67.81 -80.38 85.96
N THR A 241 66.49 -80.46 85.75
CA THR A 241 65.59 -81.26 86.58
C THR A 241 65.75 -82.76 86.35
N ASP A 242 66.06 -83.21 85.14
CA ASP A 242 66.28 -84.61 84.81
C ASP A 242 67.56 -85.14 85.44
N LEU A 243 68.64 -84.36 85.48
CA LEU A 243 69.83 -84.71 86.25
C LEU A 243 69.54 -84.86 87.75
N LYS A 244 68.66 -83.99 88.29
CA LYS A 244 68.21 -84.05 89.69
C LYS A 244 67.24 -85.22 89.94
N THR A 245 66.47 -85.59 88.90
CA THR A 245 65.50 -86.68 88.90
C THR A 245 66.19 -88.03 88.72
N VAL A 246 67.23 -88.17 87.92
CA VAL A 246 68.09 -89.38 87.90
C VAL A 246 68.75 -89.60 89.26
N GLY A 247 69.18 -88.52 89.93
CA GLY A 247 69.69 -88.57 91.30
C GLY A 247 68.67 -89.02 92.35
N SER A 248 67.36 -88.93 92.07
CA SER A 248 66.26 -89.29 93.00
C SER A 248 65.44 -90.52 92.54
N SER A 249 65.45 -90.87 91.25
CA SER A 249 64.75 -92.01 90.65
C SER A 249 65.44 -93.34 90.93
N LEU A 250 66.73 -93.32 91.28
CA LEU A 250 67.40 -94.49 91.85
C LEU A 250 66.87 -94.82 93.26
N ALA A 251 66.15 -93.91 93.92
CA ALA A 251 65.56 -94.09 95.24
C ALA A 251 64.03 -94.31 95.25
N GLY A 252 63.30 -93.99 94.16
CA GLY A 252 61.82 -93.93 94.14
C GLY A 252 61.06 -95.00 93.34
N VAL A 253 61.74 -95.94 92.68
CA VAL A 253 61.08 -97.07 91.98
C VAL A 253 60.30 -97.98 92.96
N GLY A 254 60.61 -97.94 94.25
CA GLY A 254 59.93 -98.73 95.27
C GLY A 254 58.47 -98.37 95.55
N GLU A 255 57.96 -97.21 95.10
CA GLU A 255 56.73 -96.63 95.69
C GLU A 255 55.56 -96.37 94.71
N ARG A 256 55.74 -96.47 93.38
CA ARG A 256 54.73 -96.01 92.39
C ARG A 256 53.78 -97.06 91.82
N ILE A 257 53.67 -98.25 92.42
CA ILE A 257 52.71 -99.29 91.99
C ILE A 257 51.26 -99.03 92.50
N SER A 258 51.02 -98.04 93.39
CA SER A 258 49.74 -98.00 94.12
C SER A 258 48.60 -97.09 93.61
N ASN A 259 48.83 -95.93 92.99
CA ASN A 259 47.78 -94.86 93.03
C ASN A 259 47.52 -94.07 91.72
N VAL A 260 47.37 -94.72 90.55
CA VAL A 260 46.86 -94.05 89.31
C VAL A 260 45.42 -94.49 88.99
N THR A 261 44.68 -94.89 90.02
CA THR A 261 43.30 -95.41 89.93
C THR A 261 42.25 -94.38 89.53
N ASP A 262 42.43 -93.07 89.70
CA ASP A 262 41.28 -92.15 89.60
C ASP A 262 41.45 -91.08 88.52
N GLU A 263 41.29 -91.54 87.29
CA GLU A 263 40.71 -90.82 86.16
C GLU A 263 39.84 -89.61 86.56
N VAL A 264 39.92 -88.53 85.77
CA VAL A 264 38.86 -87.56 85.38
C VAL A 264 39.57 -86.26 84.93
N ALA A 265 39.71 -85.81 83.67
CA ALA A 265 39.12 -86.13 82.35
C ALA A 265 37.58 -86.12 82.36
N GLY A 266 36.83 -85.18 81.80
CA GLY A 266 37.10 -84.11 80.85
C GLY A 266 35.79 -83.86 80.11
N VAL A 267 35.04 -82.79 80.43
CA VAL A 267 33.80 -82.45 79.70
C VAL A 267 33.55 -80.93 79.75
N LYS A 268 34.20 -80.16 78.89
CA LYS A 268 33.86 -78.73 78.66
C LYS A 268 34.02 -78.36 77.18
N ALA A 269 33.13 -78.85 76.32
CA ALA A 269 33.07 -78.49 74.90
C ALA A 269 31.70 -78.79 74.25
N SER A 270 30.66 -78.03 74.61
CA SER A 270 29.35 -78.13 73.94
C SER A 270 28.52 -76.83 74.01
N VAL A 271 29.12 -75.65 73.79
CA VAL A 271 28.39 -74.39 73.63
C VAL A 271 29.11 -73.51 72.61
N SER A 272 28.74 -73.59 71.32
CA SER A 272 29.09 -72.55 70.32
C SER A 272 28.18 -72.48 69.07
N ASP A 273 27.22 -73.39 68.87
CA ASP A 273 26.48 -73.51 67.59
C ASP A 273 25.22 -72.60 67.44
N VAL A 274 25.02 -71.59 68.30
CA VAL A 274 23.78 -70.77 68.29
C VAL A 274 23.96 -69.38 67.63
N SER A 275 25.11 -69.07 67.04
CA SER A 275 25.44 -67.69 66.59
C SER A 275 25.12 -67.34 65.12
N GLN A 276 24.30 -68.10 64.40
CA GLN A 276 23.88 -67.75 63.03
C GLN A 276 22.38 -67.99 62.85
N GLU A 277 21.50 -67.00 63.09
CA GLU A 277 20.11 -66.98 62.56
C GLU A 277 19.31 -65.67 62.82
N VAL A 278 19.94 -64.50 63.12
CA VAL A 278 19.16 -63.25 63.31
C VAL A 278 19.87 -62.01 62.73
N ALA A 279 19.73 -61.75 61.41
CA ALA A 279 20.19 -60.49 60.80
C ALA A 279 19.46 -60.04 59.50
N GLY A 280 18.35 -60.67 59.08
CA GLY A 280 17.81 -60.48 57.71
C GLY A 280 16.60 -59.56 57.51
N VAL A 281 15.86 -59.16 58.56
CA VAL A 281 14.46 -58.68 58.35
C VAL A 281 14.27 -57.16 58.54
N LYS A 282 15.30 -56.39 58.88
CA LYS A 282 15.11 -54.98 59.33
C LYS A 282 15.22 -53.88 58.25
N ALA A 283 15.55 -54.21 56.99
CA ALA A 283 15.86 -53.18 55.97
C ALA A 283 14.73 -52.85 54.98
N THR A 284 13.63 -53.60 54.96
CA THR A 284 12.62 -53.49 53.88
C THR A 284 11.49 -52.49 54.16
N VAL A 285 11.36 -51.98 55.40
CA VAL A 285 10.17 -51.19 55.82
C VAL A 285 10.37 -49.67 55.69
N THR A 286 11.58 -49.17 55.44
CA THR A 286 11.85 -47.72 55.42
C THR A 286 11.77 -47.07 54.01
N ASN A 287 11.86 -47.85 52.93
CA ASN A 287 11.97 -47.31 51.55
C ASN A 287 10.64 -46.93 50.88
N VAL A 288 9.48 -47.24 51.47
CA VAL A 288 8.17 -47.01 50.83
C VAL A 288 7.56 -45.65 51.22
N SER A 289 8.09 -44.97 52.24
CA SER A 289 7.52 -43.72 52.77
C SER A 289 8.01 -42.44 52.09
N GLU A 290 9.07 -42.48 51.28
CA GLU A 290 9.66 -41.28 50.64
C GLU A 290 9.20 -41.08 49.17
N GLU A 291 8.63 -42.08 48.50
CA GLU A 291 8.23 -41.98 47.08
C GLU A 291 6.93 -41.16 46.82
N VAL A 292 6.12 -40.86 47.83
CA VAL A 292 4.78 -40.25 47.63
C VAL A 292 4.78 -38.71 47.69
N ALA A 293 5.85 -38.07 48.16
CA ALA A 293 5.93 -36.59 48.25
C ALA A 293 6.43 -35.91 46.96
N GLY A 294 7.13 -36.62 46.06
CA GLY A 294 7.76 -36.04 44.85
C GLY A 294 6.86 -35.94 43.61
N VAL A 295 5.57 -36.28 43.72
CA VAL A 295 4.64 -36.31 42.57
C VAL A 295 3.99 -34.93 42.33
N GLY A 296 3.84 -34.09 43.35
CA GLY A 296 3.22 -32.75 43.23
C GLY A 296 4.07 -31.75 42.42
N ASP A 297 5.37 -31.66 42.71
CA ASP A 297 6.29 -30.73 42.03
C ASP A 297 6.56 -31.12 40.56
N LYS A 298 6.35 -32.39 40.20
CA LYS A 298 6.42 -32.87 38.81
C LYS A 298 5.25 -32.39 37.95
N VAL A 299 4.04 -32.27 38.50
CA VAL A 299 2.84 -31.86 37.72
C VAL A 299 2.85 -30.36 37.43
N GLN A 300 3.38 -29.53 38.33
CA GLN A 300 3.49 -28.08 38.12
C GLN A 300 4.58 -27.72 37.10
N ASN A 301 5.72 -28.41 37.11
CA ASN A 301 6.76 -28.28 36.08
C ASN A 301 6.29 -28.71 34.69
N VAL A 302 5.50 -29.78 34.58
CA VAL A 302 4.94 -30.23 33.30
C VAL A 302 3.94 -29.23 32.73
N THR A 303 3.16 -28.55 33.57
CA THR A 303 2.18 -27.54 33.10
C THR A 303 2.87 -26.28 32.57
N GLN A 304 3.98 -25.86 33.21
CA GLN A 304 4.80 -24.74 32.74
C GLN A 304 5.52 -25.09 31.43
N GLN A 305 6.09 -26.30 31.32
CA GLN A 305 6.73 -26.78 30.09
C GLN A 305 5.77 -26.84 28.90
N VAL A 306 4.50 -27.19 29.10
CA VAL A 306 3.49 -27.22 28.02
C VAL A 306 3.14 -25.80 27.53
N ALA A 307 3.14 -24.80 28.42
CA ALA A 307 2.93 -23.40 28.04
C ALA A 307 4.12 -22.85 27.24
N ASP A 308 5.35 -23.12 27.68
CA ASP A 308 6.57 -22.69 27.00
C ASP A 308 6.70 -23.35 25.61
N ILE A 309 6.25 -24.62 25.46
CA ILE A 309 6.18 -25.34 24.18
C ILE A 309 5.16 -24.70 23.23
N ALA A 310 4.02 -24.21 23.73
CA ALA A 310 3.02 -23.56 22.89
C ALA A 310 3.54 -22.22 22.32
N GLU A 311 4.27 -21.45 23.10
CA GLU A 311 4.89 -20.20 22.67
C GLU A 311 6.02 -20.45 21.65
N THR A 312 6.96 -21.36 21.96
CA THR A 312 8.03 -21.75 21.01
C THR A 312 7.51 -22.37 19.72
N THR A 313 6.39 -23.10 19.74
CA THR A 313 5.79 -23.66 18.52
C THR A 313 5.26 -22.55 17.61
N THR A 314 4.73 -21.46 18.18
CA THR A 314 4.18 -20.34 17.40
C THR A 314 5.30 -19.54 16.72
N GLU A 315 6.40 -19.33 17.43
CA GLU A 315 7.61 -18.68 16.90
C GLU A 315 8.31 -19.56 15.86
N ALA A 316 8.47 -20.86 16.14
CA ALA A 316 9.07 -21.81 15.20
C ALA A 316 8.26 -21.94 13.90
N VAL A 317 6.92 -21.89 13.94
CA VAL A 317 6.09 -21.90 12.73
C VAL A 317 6.28 -20.62 11.92
N ALA A 318 6.44 -19.46 12.57
CA ALA A 318 6.71 -18.19 11.89
C ALA A 318 8.11 -18.18 11.24
N GLU A 319 9.13 -18.62 11.96
CA GLU A 319 10.50 -18.76 11.43
C GLU A 319 10.58 -19.80 10.31
N GLN A 320 9.89 -20.93 10.46
CA GLN A 320 9.87 -21.99 9.45
C GLN A 320 9.12 -21.55 8.18
N LYS A 321 8.07 -20.74 8.31
CA LYS A 321 7.40 -20.11 7.16
C LYS A 321 8.31 -19.11 6.46
N GLU A 322 9.02 -18.26 7.21
CA GLU A 322 9.97 -17.32 6.63
C GLU A 322 11.16 -18.05 5.96
N ALA A 323 11.63 -19.14 6.56
CA ALA A 323 12.65 -19.99 5.98
C ALA A 323 12.16 -20.71 4.71
N LEU A 324 10.92 -21.22 4.70
CA LEU A 324 10.28 -21.82 3.51
C LEU A 324 10.09 -20.79 2.39
N ASP A 325 9.68 -19.56 2.71
CA ASP A 325 9.57 -18.48 1.73
C ASP A 325 10.96 -18.16 1.13
N LYS A 326 12.00 -18.05 1.96
CA LYS A 326 13.39 -17.84 1.51
C LYS A 326 13.95 -19.01 0.69
N ILE A 327 13.56 -20.26 0.99
CA ILE A 327 13.98 -21.45 0.25
C ILE A 327 13.22 -21.53 -1.09
N SER A 328 11.91 -21.29 -1.09
CA SER A 328 11.08 -21.30 -2.30
C SER A 328 11.48 -20.19 -3.27
N GLU A 329 11.86 -19.01 -2.78
CA GLU A 329 12.37 -17.91 -3.63
C GLU A 329 13.65 -18.33 -4.39
N ARG A 330 14.52 -19.15 -3.76
CA ARG A 330 15.78 -19.64 -4.34
C ARG A 330 15.65 -20.85 -5.25
N GLN A 331 14.51 -21.54 -5.21
CA GLN A 331 14.30 -22.74 -6.01
C GLN A 331 13.77 -22.37 -7.40
N ALA A 332 14.57 -22.66 -8.43
CA ALA A 332 14.14 -22.51 -9.81
C ALA A 332 13.06 -23.56 -10.16
N LYS A 333 11.89 -23.09 -10.59
CA LYS A 333 10.80 -23.90 -11.13
C LYS A 333 11.06 -24.28 -12.59
N SER A 334 10.48 -25.40 -12.99
CA SER A 334 10.50 -25.84 -14.38
C SER A 334 9.59 -24.96 -15.24
N LEU A 335 9.86 -24.91 -16.55
CA LEU A 335 9.04 -24.14 -17.51
C LEU A 335 7.59 -24.61 -17.49
N ASN A 336 7.39 -25.94 -17.47
CA ASN A 336 6.06 -26.54 -17.44
C ASN A 336 5.30 -26.21 -16.15
N GLU A 337 5.99 -26.12 -15.01
CA GLU A 337 5.36 -25.76 -13.74
C GLU A 337 4.88 -24.31 -13.75
N ILE A 338 5.70 -23.38 -14.24
CA ILE A 338 5.32 -21.97 -14.38
C ILE A 338 4.13 -21.83 -15.33
N TYR A 339 4.20 -22.48 -16.50
CA TYR A 339 3.12 -22.43 -17.48
C TYR A 339 1.82 -23.07 -16.95
N SER A 340 1.91 -24.24 -16.29
CA SER A 340 0.74 -24.92 -15.71
C SER A 340 0.10 -24.06 -14.62
N ASN A 341 0.91 -23.39 -13.79
CA ASN A 341 0.41 -22.45 -12.79
C ASN A 341 -0.28 -21.23 -13.44
N TYR A 342 0.27 -20.69 -14.53
CA TYR A 342 -0.40 -19.65 -15.32
C TYR A 342 -1.75 -20.13 -15.86
N VAL A 343 -1.80 -21.27 -16.56
CA VAL A 343 -3.03 -21.78 -17.17
C VAL A 343 -4.11 -22.09 -16.13
N ALA A 344 -3.72 -22.61 -14.95
CA ALA A 344 -4.66 -22.92 -13.87
C ALA A 344 -5.28 -21.66 -13.25
N ASN A 345 -4.54 -20.54 -13.21
CA ASN A 345 -4.90 -19.34 -12.45
C ASN A 345 -5.11 -18.08 -13.30
N LYS A 346 -5.07 -18.20 -14.63
CA LYS A 346 -5.38 -17.09 -15.53
C LYS A 346 -6.84 -16.68 -15.37
N VAL A 347 -7.06 -15.38 -15.46
CA VAL A 347 -8.37 -14.75 -15.44
C VAL A 347 -8.63 -14.10 -16.80
N LYS A 348 -9.91 -13.95 -17.14
CA LYS A 348 -10.37 -13.25 -18.32
C LYS A 348 -10.91 -11.89 -17.92
N LEU A 349 -10.33 -10.85 -18.49
CA LEU A 349 -10.83 -9.48 -18.42
C LEU A 349 -11.72 -9.22 -19.63
N THR A 350 -12.99 -8.93 -19.40
CA THR A 350 -13.96 -8.55 -20.43
C THR A 350 -14.37 -7.11 -20.22
N MET A 351 -14.24 -6.28 -21.26
CA MET A 351 -14.72 -4.90 -21.28
C MET A 351 -15.71 -4.69 -22.42
N THR A 352 -16.92 -4.24 -22.10
CA THR A 352 -17.91 -3.81 -23.09
C THR A 352 -17.90 -2.30 -23.16
N PHE A 353 -17.79 -1.75 -24.36
CA PHE A 353 -17.63 -0.32 -24.55
C PHE A 353 -18.43 0.19 -25.75
N ARG A 354 -18.95 1.40 -25.58
CA ARG A 354 -19.62 2.17 -26.62
C ARG A 354 -18.71 3.29 -27.07
N HIS A 355 -18.57 3.49 -28.38
CA HIS A 355 -17.70 4.53 -28.91
C HIS A 355 -18.21 5.07 -30.25
N LYS A 356 -17.77 6.28 -30.61
CA LYS A 356 -17.99 6.82 -31.95
C LYS A 356 -17.01 6.20 -32.96
N GLY A 357 -17.48 5.78 -34.13
CA GLY A 357 -16.64 5.19 -35.18
C GLY A 357 -17.31 5.15 -36.56
N GLY A 358 -16.50 4.99 -37.61
CA GLY A 358 -16.96 5.00 -39.01
C GLY A 358 -17.09 6.40 -39.63
N PHE A 359 -17.33 6.45 -40.93
CA PHE A 359 -17.65 7.69 -41.67
C PHE A 359 -18.97 8.23 -41.10
N LEU A 360 -19.00 9.46 -40.60
CA LEU A 360 -20.10 10.13 -39.84
C LEU A 360 -20.15 9.91 -38.32
N GLY A 361 -19.26 9.12 -37.72
CA GLY A 361 -19.13 9.05 -36.25
C GLY A 361 -20.28 8.34 -35.52
N ALA A 362 -20.90 7.34 -36.17
CA ALA A 362 -21.94 6.51 -35.60
C ALA A 362 -21.49 5.82 -34.29
N GLU A 363 -22.43 5.59 -33.38
CA GLU A 363 -22.17 4.83 -32.16
C GLU A 363 -22.08 3.34 -32.47
N LYS A 364 -21.05 2.69 -31.92
CA LYS A 364 -20.84 1.24 -31.99
C LYS A 364 -20.61 0.69 -30.59
N VAL A 365 -21.06 -0.54 -30.37
CA VAL A 365 -20.79 -1.31 -29.16
C VAL A 365 -19.89 -2.47 -29.54
N ASP A 366 -18.71 -2.50 -28.93
CA ASP A 366 -17.70 -3.55 -29.12
C ASP A 366 -17.41 -4.21 -27.75
N THR A 367 -16.89 -5.43 -27.79
CA THR A 367 -16.41 -6.13 -26.60
C THR A 367 -14.95 -6.50 -26.78
N TYR A 368 -14.15 -6.19 -25.76
CA TYR A 368 -12.75 -6.57 -25.64
C TYR A 368 -12.63 -7.70 -24.62
N GLU A 369 -11.93 -8.78 -24.98
CA GLU A 369 -11.60 -9.88 -24.07
C GLU A 369 -10.11 -10.17 -24.15
N THR A 370 -9.48 -10.31 -22.98
CA THR A 370 -8.09 -10.79 -22.89
C THR A 370 -7.94 -11.70 -21.69
N GLU A 371 -7.04 -12.68 -21.82
CA GLU A 371 -6.53 -13.42 -20.68
C GLU A 371 -5.45 -12.60 -19.98
N THR A 372 -5.31 -12.78 -18.66
CA THR A 372 -4.37 -12.07 -17.81
C THR A 372 -4.33 -12.77 -16.45
N ILE A 373 -3.71 -12.14 -15.45
CA ILE A 373 -3.52 -12.66 -14.10
C ILE A 373 -3.87 -11.60 -13.06
N ILE A 374 -4.16 -12.04 -11.84
CA ILE A 374 -4.30 -11.15 -10.70
C ILE A 374 -2.96 -11.10 -9.96
N LEU A 375 -2.39 -9.91 -9.91
CA LEU A 375 -1.12 -9.58 -9.25
C LEU A 375 -1.40 -8.94 -7.89
N VAL A 376 -0.64 -9.32 -6.87
CA VAL A 376 -0.66 -8.69 -5.55
C VAL A 376 0.62 -7.92 -5.34
N ASP A 377 0.48 -6.63 -5.03
CA ASP A 377 1.57 -5.74 -4.64
C ASP A 377 1.18 -5.06 -3.32
N GLY A 378 1.85 -5.47 -2.24
CA GLY A 378 1.50 -5.09 -0.88
C GLY A 378 0.10 -5.58 -0.47
N THR A 379 -0.79 -4.65 -0.15
CA THR A 379 -2.17 -4.91 0.30
C THR A 379 -3.20 -4.84 -0.83
N PHE A 380 -2.77 -4.54 -2.06
CA PHE A 380 -3.66 -4.32 -3.18
C PHE A 380 -3.50 -5.40 -4.25
N ALA A 381 -4.62 -5.79 -4.86
CA ALA A 381 -4.66 -6.66 -6.02
C ALA A 381 -4.93 -5.84 -7.29
N TYR A 382 -4.28 -6.23 -8.38
CA TYR A 382 -4.38 -5.58 -9.68
C TYR A 382 -4.41 -6.62 -10.80
N THR A 383 -4.96 -6.22 -11.93
CA THR A 383 -4.75 -6.88 -13.21
C THR A 383 -4.01 -5.91 -14.11
N LEU A 384 -3.01 -6.38 -14.84
CA LEU A 384 -2.21 -5.55 -15.74
C LEU A 384 -2.31 -6.11 -17.15
N VAL A 385 -2.61 -5.26 -18.12
CA VAL A 385 -2.76 -5.63 -19.54
C VAL A 385 -2.12 -4.57 -20.43
N HIS A 386 -1.69 -4.98 -21.61
CA HIS A 386 -1.30 -4.03 -22.63
C HIS A 386 -2.55 -3.32 -23.16
N ALA A 387 -2.51 -2.00 -23.32
CA ALA A 387 -3.62 -1.21 -23.85
C ALA A 387 -3.90 -1.46 -25.34
N LYS A 388 -3.14 -2.35 -25.98
CA LYS A 388 -3.29 -2.66 -27.40
C LYS A 388 -4.60 -3.44 -27.52
N ASP A 389 -5.39 -3.12 -28.54
CA ASP A 389 -6.70 -3.73 -28.81
C ASP A 389 -7.79 -3.51 -27.74
N SER A 390 -7.41 -3.00 -26.55
CA SER A 390 -8.34 -2.59 -25.51
C SER A 390 -9.18 -1.36 -25.92
N PRO A 391 -10.27 -1.06 -25.18
CA PRO A 391 -11.06 0.15 -25.41
C PRO A 391 -10.21 1.42 -25.32
N PHE A 392 -9.15 1.37 -24.50
CA PHE A 392 -8.24 2.47 -24.18
C PHE A 392 -6.97 2.49 -25.05
N ARG A 393 -7.00 1.83 -26.22
CA ARG A 393 -5.85 1.81 -27.14
C ARG A 393 -5.43 3.22 -27.57
N LEU A 394 -4.12 3.38 -27.75
CA LEU A 394 -3.52 4.64 -28.22
C LEU A 394 -3.15 4.59 -29.71
N GLU A 395 -2.90 3.40 -30.25
CA GLU A 395 -2.51 3.16 -31.64
C GLU A 395 -3.54 2.26 -32.36
N PRO A 396 -3.73 2.44 -33.69
CA PRO A 396 -3.19 3.52 -34.52
C PRO A 396 -3.81 4.90 -34.20
N GLN A 397 -5.03 4.93 -33.67
CA GLN A 397 -5.66 6.12 -33.08
C GLN A 397 -6.55 5.70 -31.90
N TYR A 398 -6.66 6.59 -30.90
CA TYR A 398 -7.55 6.39 -29.77
C TYR A 398 -9.03 6.48 -30.18
N ARG A 399 -9.89 5.77 -29.44
CA ARG A 399 -11.34 5.79 -29.67
C ARG A 399 -11.99 6.92 -28.87
N LYS A 400 -13.02 7.55 -29.45
CA LYS A 400 -13.91 8.45 -28.71
C LYS A 400 -14.93 7.61 -27.95
N LEU A 401 -14.55 7.19 -26.74
CA LEU A 401 -15.37 6.36 -25.86
C LEU A 401 -16.55 7.17 -25.30
N ILE A 402 -17.70 6.52 -25.20
CA ILE A 402 -18.93 7.07 -24.61
C ILE A 402 -19.21 6.42 -23.27
N GLU A 403 -19.03 5.10 -23.19
CA GLU A 403 -19.25 4.30 -22.00
C GLU A 403 -18.32 3.10 -22.04
N VAL A 404 -17.79 2.69 -20.88
CA VAL A 404 -17.02 1.46 -20.73
C VAL A 404 -17.46 0.78 -19.44
N SER A 405 -17.71 -0.52 -19.51
CA SER A 405 -17.94 -1.37 -18.35
C SER A 405 -17.01 -2.58 -18.43
N GLY A 406 -16.60 -3.12 -17.28
CA GLY A 406 -15.69 -4.26 -17.26
C GLY A 406 -16.01 -5.25 -16.16
N ARG A 407 -15.60 -6.49 -16.37
CA ARG A 407 -15.66 -7.57 -15.39
C ARG A 407 -14.48 -8.51 -15.55
N ILE A 408 -14.04 -9.11 -14.46
CA ILE A 408 -13.03 -10.16 -14.43
C ILE A 408 -13.73 -11.47 -14.06
N THR A 409 -13.46 -12.51 -14.83
CA THR A 409 -13.97 -13.88 -14.62
C THR A 409 -12.82 -14.87 -14.74
N GLY A 410 -12.98 -16.12 -14.30
CA GLY A 410 -11.93 -17.12 -14.41
C GLY A 410 -12.38 -18.44 -13.82
N LYS A 411 -11.67 -19.54 -14.11
CA LYS A 411 -12.03 -20.88 -13.65
C LYS A 411 -12.12 -20.97 -12.11
N GLY A 412 -11.22 -20.27 -11.42
CA GLY A 412 -11.20 -20.20 -9.95
C GLY A 412 -12.12 -19.15 -9.34
N ILE A 413 -12.64 -18.20 -10.14
CA ILE A 413 -13.42 -17.05 -9.66
C ILE A 413 -14.90 -17.42 -9.58
N LYS A 414 -15.45 -17.56 -8.37
CA LYS A 414 -16.85 -18.01 -8.15
C LYS A 414 -17.88 -16.97 -8.57
N ALA A 415 -17.57 -15.69 -8.38
CA ALA A 415 -18.45 -14.58 -8.73
C ALA A 415 -17.67 -13.54 -9.57
N PRO A 416 -18.23 -13.05 -10.69
CA PRO A 416 -17.56 -12.05 -11.51
C PRO A 416 -17.18 -10.79 -10.71
N ILE A 417 -15.92 -10.38 -10.81
CA ILE A 417 -15.41 -9.18 -10.15
C ILE A 417 -15.70 -7.99 -11.06
N LEU A 418 -16.41 -6.98 -10.55
CA LEU A 418 -16.69 -5.77 -11.33
C LEU A 418 -15.45 -4.90 -11.43
N VAL A 419 -15.19 -4.38 -12.63
CA VAL A 419 -14.12 -3.40 -12.86
C VAL A 419 -14.70 -1.99 -12.70
N ASN A 420 -14.34 -1.33 -11.62
CA ASN A 420 -14.86 -0.01 -11.27
C ASN A 420 -14.00 1.13 -11.83
N GLU A 421 -12.72 0.89 -12.09
CA GLU A 421 -11.83 1.87 -12.68
C GLU A 421 -10.70 1.20 -13.46
N VAL A 422 -10.04 1.99 -14.30
CA VAL A 422 -8.75 1.67 -14.91
C VAL A 422 -7.79 2.84 -14.73
N ALA A 423 -6.49 2.60 -14.81
CA ALA A 423 -5.48 3.65 -14.86
C ALA A 423 -4.36 3.27 -15.81
N PHE A 424 -3.56 4.26 -16.19
CA PHE A 424 -2.35 4.01 -16.98
C PHE A 424 -1.13 4.06 -16.07
N MET A 425 -0.14 3.21 -16.38
CA MET A 425 1.16 3.27 -15.73
C MET A 425 2.01 4.41 -16.31
N ASP A 426 3.21 4.58 -15.76
CA ASP A 426 4.25 5.46 -16.29
C ASP A 426 4.67 5.14 -17.74
N ASP A 427 4.50 3.89 -18.22
CA ASP A 427 4.39 3.58 -19.65
C ASP A 427 2.92 3.70 -20.11
N PRO A 428 2.61 4.60 -21.08
CA PRO A 428 1.25 4.84 -21.56
C PRO A 428 0.60 3.63 -22.26
N ARG A 429 1.34 2.55 -22.52
CA ARG A 429 0.80 1.30 -23.09
C ARG A 429 0.33 0.32 -22.04
N MET A 430 0.67 0.53 -20.78
CA MET A 430 0.32 -0.39 -19.70
C MET A 430 -0.94 0.11 -19.00
N LEU A 431 -2.00 -0.69 -19.10
CA LEU A 431 -3.29 -0.44 -18.46
C LEU A 431 -3.38 -1.30 -17.20
N ILE A 432 -3.48 -0.65 -16.05
CA ILE A 432 -3.69 -1.31 -14.76
C ILE A 432 -5.17 -1.22 -14.39
N VAL A 433 -5.69 -2.33 -13.88
CA VAL A 433 -7.07 -2.50 -13.45
C VAL A 433 -7.06 -2.88 -11.97
N PRO A 434 -7.31 -1.93 -11.06
CA PRO A 434 -7.38 -2.21 -9.63
C PRO A 434 -8.52 -3.16 -9.30
N VAL A 435 -8.18 -4.22 -8.57
CA VAL A 435 -9.13 -5.19 -8.03
C VAL A 435 -9.40 -4.76 -6.60
N TYR A 436 -10.53 -4.07 -6.39
CA TYR A 436 -10.97 -3.52 -5.10
C TYR A 436 -11.49 -4.60 -4.13
N VAL A 437 -10.76 -5.70 -4.01
CA VAL A 437 -11.03 -6.81 -3.11
C VAL A 437 -9.74 -7.12 -2.36
N ASN A 438 -9.83 -7.34 -1.05
CA ASN A 438 -8.67 -7.73 -0.25
C ASN A 438 -8.08 -9.03 -0.82
N PRO A 439 -6.77 -9.11 -1.11
CA PRO A 439 -6.13 -10.32 -1.64
C PRO A 439 -6.41 -11.58 -0.83
N ARG A 440 -6.42 -11.49 0.51
CA ARG A 440 -6.70 -12.65 1.39
C ARG A 440 -8.13 -13.15 1.21
N GLU A 441 -9.09 -12.24 1.22
CA GLU A 441 -10.50 -12.60 0.97
C GLU A 441 -10.70 -13.18 -0.43
N LEU A 442 -9.94 -12.70 -1.41
CA LEU A 442 -10.02 -13.19 -2.78
C LEU A 442 -9.58 -14.65 -2.86
N GLU A 443 -8.47 -15.01 -2.22
CA GLU A 443 -7.97 -16.40 -2.11
C GLU A 443 -8.85 -17.31 -1.24
N GLU A 444 -9.46 -16.79 -0.17
CA GLU A 444 -10.37 -17.59 0.68
C GLU A 444 -11.70 -17.91 -0.03
N LYS A 445 -12.23 -16.92 -0.76
CA LYS A 445 -13.55 -17.06 -1.41
C LYS A 445 -13.46 -17.76 -2.76
N ASN A 446 -12.31 -17.75 -3.43
CA ASN A 446 -12.12 -18.24 -4.80
C ASN A 446 -11.01 -19.29 -4.86
N ASP A 447 -11.09 -20.22 -5.81
CA ASP A 447 -10.07 -21.23 -6.04
C ASP A 447 -9.03 -20.71 -7.06
N VAL A 448 -8.44 -19.55 -6.76
CA VAL A 448 -7.44 -18.91 -7.63
C VAL A 448 -6.20 -18.56 -6.81
N LYS A 449 -5.03 -18.91 -7.33
CA LYS A 449 -3.75 -18.43 -6.77
C LYS A 449 -3.42 -17.07 -7.35
N LEU A 450 -3.06 -16.14 -6.47
CA LEU A 450 -2.63 -14.81 -6.88
C LEU A 450 -1.12 -14.79 -7.18
N PHE A 451 -0.75 -14.01 -8.18
CA PHE A 451 0.64 -13.86 -8.59
C PHE A 451 1.31 -12.71 -7.84
N ARG A 452 2.62 -12.80 -7.67
CA ARG A 452 3.43 -11.81 -6.96
C ARG A 452 4.64 -11.43 -7.80
N THR A 453 5.25 -10.31 -7.44
CA THR A 453 6.50 -9.84 -8.05
C THR A 453 7.69 -10.27 -7.19
N PRO A 454 8.81 -10.68 -7.78
CA PRO A 454 9.99 -11.10 -7.03
C PRO A 454 10.56 -9.95 -6.22
N LYS A 455 10.94 -10.23 -4.96
CA LYS A 455 11.63 -9.26 -4.09
C LYS A 455 13.02 -8.91 -4.64
N ASP A 456 13.73 -9.93 -5.14
CA ASP A 456 15.00 -9.78 -5.86
C ASP A 456 14.87 -10.30 -7.30
N PRO A 457 14.58 -9.42 -8.27
CA PRO A 457 14.49 -9.77 -9.67
C PRO A 457 15.79 -10.33 -10.27
N HIS A 458 16.95 -10.17 -9.62
CA HIS A 458 18.25 -10.57 -10.18
C HIS A 458 18.72 -11.96 -9.73
N MET A 459 17.93 -12.63 -8.91
CA MET A 459 18.25 -13.97 -8.41
C MET A 459 18.47 -14.99 -9.55
N PHE A 460 17.78 -14.80 -10.67
CA PHE A 460 17.97 -15.59 -11.89
C PHE A 460 18.26 -14.66 -13.07
N SER A 461 19.22 -15.03 -13.92
CA SER A 461 19.48 -14.34 -15.19
C SER A 461 18.50 -14.73 -16.30
N GLU A 462 17.65 -15.72 -16.04
CA GLU A 462 16.72 -16.33 -16.98
C GLU A 462 15.26 -16.06 -16.58
N ALA A 463 14.41 -15.89 -17.57
CA ALA A 463 12.98 -15.69 -17.46
C ALA A 463 12.23 -16.67 -18.36
N VAL A 464 10.97 -16.91 -18.03
CA VAL A 464 10.02 -17.66 -18.85
C VAL A 464 9.00 -16.69 -19.40
N VAL A 465 8.85 -16.63 -20.71
CA VAL A 465 7.83 -15.81 -21.38
C VAL A 465 6.69 -16.71 -21.80
N VAL A 466 5.47 -16.28 -21.51
CA VAL A 466 4.22 -16.98 -21.81
C VAL A 466 3.37 -16.13 -22.73
N ASP A 467 2.97 -16.72 -23.86
CA ASP A 467 2.06 -16.13 -24.84
C ASP A 467 0.67 -15.93 -24.21
N VAL A 468 0.20 -14.70 -24.19
CA VAL A 468 -1.15 -14.39 -23.69
C VAL A 468 -2.12 -14.49 -24.86
N GLY A 469 -2.61 -15.70 -25.10
CA GLY A 469 -3.62 -15.99 -26.12
C GLY A 469 -3.36 -17.31 -26.86
N HIS A 470 -2.10 -17.73 -26.95
CA HIS A 470 -1.73 -19.03 -27.50
C HIS A 470 -1.09 -19.91 -26.42
N SER A 471 -1.03 -21.23 -26.67
CA SER A 471 -0.48 -22.19 -25.69
C SER A 471 1.04 -22.31 -25.77
N ASN A 472 1.73 -21.20 -26.02
CA ASN A 472 3.17 -21.15 -26.25
C ASN A 472 3.91 -20.51 -25.07
N PHE A 473 5.10 -21.02 -24.79
CA PHE A 473 5.99 -20.47 -23.76
C PHE A 473 7.44 -20.87 -24.06
N GLY A 474 8.38 -20.04 -23.59
CA GLY A 474 9.80 -20.27 -23.81
C GLY A 474 10.67 -19.63 -22.74
N GLN A 475 11.88 -20.14 -22.58
CA GLN A 475 12.87 -19.60 -21.63
C GLN A 475 13.91 -18.75 -22.36
N THR A 476 14.30 -17.64 -21.77
CA THR A 476 15.28 -16.69 -22.32
C THR A 476 16.05 -16.01 -21.21
N ASP A 477 17.21 -15.44 -21.53
CA ASP A 477 17.88 -14.51 -20.62
C ASP A 477 17.15 -13.16 -20.60
N PHE A 478 17.27 -12.46 -19.47
CA PHE A 478 16.89 -11.06 -19.36
C PHE A 478 17.94 -10.23 -18.62
N ILE A 479 17.96 -8.93 -18.91
CA ILE A 479 18.80 -7.94 -18.24
C ILE A 479 17.98 -6.67 -18.07
N ARG A 480 18.09 -5.99 -16.94
CA ARG A 480 17.44 -4.68 -16.76
C ARG A 480 18.04 -3.67 -17.74
N ASP A 481 17.21 -2.81 -18.34
CA ASP A 481 17.74 -1.77 -19.22
C ASP A 481 18.56 -0.76 -18.40
N GLY A 482 19.82 -0.54 -18.80
CA GLY A 482 20.75 0.32 -18.07
C GLY A 482 20.45 1.82 -18.20
N VAL A 483 19.50 2.21 -19.07
CA VAL A 483 19.13 3.62 -19.30
C VAL A 483 17.77 3.92 -18.69
N ASP A 484 16.79 3.02 -18.84
CA ASP A 484 15.44 3.20 -18.30
C ASP A 484 15.04 2.00 -17.43
N GLY A 485 15.13 2.17 -16.12
CA GLY A 485 14.86 1.13 -15.13
C GLY A 485 13.41 0.63 -15.09
N ARG A 486 12.51 1.19 -15.90
CA ARG A 486 11.12 0.71 -16.10
C ARG A 486 11.04 -0.52 -16.98
N TYR A 487 12.08 -0.82 -17.76
CA TYR A 487 12.07 -1.91 -18.72
C TYR A 487 13.11 -2.98 -18.41
N ILE A 488 12.76 -4.20 -18.75
CA ILE A 488 13.64 -5.36 -18.79
C ILE A 488 13.84 -5.72 -20.26
N ARG A 489 15.10 -5.86 -20.68
CA ARG A 489 15.43 -6.39 -22.00
C ARG A 489 15.38 -7.91 -21.95
N VAL A 490 14.59 -8.48 -22.84
CA VAL A 490 14.37 -9.91 -23.04
C VAL A 490 15.03 -10.27 -24.37
N LYS A 491 15.97 -11.23 -24.38
CA LYS A 491 16.73 -11.54 -25.60
C LYS A 491 15.92 -12.42 -26.56
N HIS A 492 15.26 -11.77 -27.52
CA HIS A 492 14.40 -12.44 -28.51
C HIS A 492 15.05 -13.60 -29.30
N ASN A 493 16.38 -13.60 -29.44
CA ASN A 493 17.13 -14.61 -30.18
C ASN A 493 17.59 -15.82 -29.35
N ARG A 494 17.28 -15.87 -28.04
CA ARG A 494 17.72 -16.94 -27.12
C ARG A 494 16.57 -17.71 -26.49
N PHE A 495 15.39 -17.73 -27.12
CA PHE A 495 14.32 -18.56 -26.62
C PHE A 495 14.59 -20.06 -26.83
N THR A 496 14.66 -20.81 -25.73
CA THR A 496 14.67 -22.26 -25.75
C THR A 496 13.22 -22.74 -25.65
N PHE A 497 12.72 -23.36 -26.71
CA PHE A 497 11.31 -23.70 -26.86
C PHE A 497 11.04 -25.17 -26.57
N ILE A 498 9.91 -25.44 -25.92
CA ILE A 498 9.36 -26.79 -25.79
C ILE A 498 8.24 -27.04 -26.81
N THR A 499 7.48 -26.01 -27.22
CA THR A 499 6.23 -26.17 -27.98
C THR A 499 6.21 -25.64 -29.43
N GLY A 500 7.36 -25.29 -30.03
CA GLY A 500 7.45 -24.83 -31.43
C GLY A 500 8.10 -23.45 -31.58
N LYS A 501 7.92 -22.79 -32.74
CA LYS A 501 8.40 -21.40 -32.95
C LYS A 501 7.51 -20.44 -32.16
N PHE A 502 8.07 -19.76 -31.16
CA PHE A 502 7.38 -18.75 -30.38
C PHE A 502 8.12 -17.41 -30.50
N ASP A 503 7.41 -16.36 -30.92
CA ASP A 503 7.91 -14.98 -30.99
C ASP A 503 7.03 -14.15 -30.04
N PRO A 504 7.57 -13.68 -28.91
CA PRO A 504 6.75 -13.01 -27.91
C PRO A 504 6.16 -11.71 -28.44
N GLY A 505 4.86 -11.55 -28.22
CA GLY A 505 4.07 -10.41 -28.64
C GLY A 505 3.87 -9.37 -27.54
N LYS A 506 3.33 -8.22 -27.94
CA LYS A 506 2.88 -7.17 -27.01
C LYS A 506 1.76 -7.71 -26.11
N GLY A 507 1.96 -7.68 -24.80
CA GLY A 507 1.02 -8.20 -23.81
C GLY A 507 1.40 -9.53 -23.19
N ASP A 508 2.42 -10.21 -23.72
CA ASP A 508 2.89 -11.49 -23.17
C ASP A 508 3.50 -11.33 -21.77
N LEU A 509 3.35 -12.34 -20.93
CA LEU A 509 3.79 -12.28 -19.54
C LEU A 509 5.21 -12.84 -19.40
N VAL A 510 6.02 -12.15 -18.62
CA VAL A 510 7.40 -12.56 -18.29
C VAL A 510 7.45 -12.95 -16.82
N PHE A 511 7.89 -14.19 -16.56
CA PHE A 511 8.04 -14.77 -15.23
C PHE A 511 9.50 -15.00 -14.89
N ALA A 512 9.88 -14.80 -13.63
CA ALA A 512 11.14 -15.29 -13.09
C ALA A 512 11.12 -16.81 -12.98
N LYS A 513 12.30 -17.43 -12.87
CA LYS A 513 12.40 -18.88 -12.61
C LYS A 513 11.81 -19.29 -11.25
N SER A 514 11.60 -18.37 -10.31
CA SER A 514 10.82 -18.62 -9.07
C SER A 514 9.30 -18.81 -9.33
N GLY A 515 8.83 -18.47 -10.53
CA GLY A 515 7.41 -18.46 -10.92
C GLY A 515 6.68 -17.16 -10.57
N GLU A 516 7.39 -16.16 -10.06
CA GLU A 516 6.88 -14.80 -9.83
C GLU A 516 6.93 -13.98 -11.12
N VAL A 517 6.12 -12.93 -11.20
CA VAL A 517 5.94 -12.15 -12.42
C VAL A 517 6.97 -11.02 -12.46
N LEU A 518 7.80 -11.02 -13.50
CA LEU A 518 8.79 -9.97 -13.76
C LEU A 518 8.21 -8.82 -14.59
N GLY A 519 7.36 -9.11 -15.57
CA GLY A 519 6.99 -8.08 -16.52
C GLY A 519 5.91 -8.44 -17.52
N ILE A 520 5.53 -7.46 -18.33
CA ILE A 520 4.67 -7.64 -19.51
C ILE A 520 5.38 -7.10 -20.73
N MET A 521 5.48 -7.91 -21.78
CA MET A 521 6.11 -7.54 -23.05
C MET A 521 5.44 -6.30 -23.66
N VAL A 522 6.23 -5.28 -23.97
CA VAL A 522 5.79 -4.06 -24.65
C VAL A 522 6.11 -4.07 -26.15
N ASN A 523 7.09 -4.89 -26.51
CA ASN A 523 7.45 -5.32 -27.86
C ASN A 523 8.21 -6.66 -27.73
N ASN A 524 8.80 -7.16 -28.81
CA ASN A 524 9.43 -8.49 -28.82
C ASN A 524 10.74 -8.56 -28.01
N ASP A 525 11.34 -7.41 -27.68
CA ASP A 525 12.66 -7.31 -27.03
C ASP A 525 12.63 -6.77 -25.61
N TYR A 526 11.53 -6.14 -25.22
CA TYR A 526 11.41 -5.43 -23.96
C TYR A 526 10.10 -5.76 -23.27
N ALA A 527 10.20 -5.98 -21.96
CA ALA A 527 9.08 -6.05 -21.05
C ALA A 527 9.07 -4.83 -20.13
N PHE A 528 7.88 -4.32 -19.85
CA PHE A 528 7.62 -3.43 -18.75
C PHE A 528 7.81 -4.19 -17.44
N HIS A 529 8.74 -3.74 -16.60
CA HIS A 529 9.02 -4.34 -15.29
C HIS A 529 7.84 -4.13 -14.34
N ILE A 530 7.34 -5.17 -13.70
CA ILE A 530 6.26 -5.09 -12.71
C ILE A 530 6.90 -5.04 -11.31
N GLN A 531 7.04 -3.83 -10.77
CA GLN A 531 7.50 -3.60 -9.40
C GLN A 531 6.94 -2.26 -8.91
N ASN A 532 6.49 -2.21 -7.64
CA ASN A 532 5.93 -1.01 -7.01
C ASN A 532 4.83 -0.35 -7.85
N LEU A 533 3.85 -1.14 -8.30
CA LEU A 533 2.82 -0.75 -9.26
C LEU A 533 2.04 0.47 -8.77
N GLY A 534 1.68 0.51 -7.48
CA GLY A 534 0.91 1.63 -6.91
C GLY A 534 1.59 2.98 -7.07
N ALA A 535 2.92 3.05 -6.89
CA ALA A 535 3.71 4.28 -7.03
C ALA A 535 3.93 4.69 -8.51
N ARG A 536 3.71 3.77 -9.43
CA ARG A 536 3.95 3.94 -10.87
C ARG A 536 2.69 4.20 -11.69
N ILE A 537 1.53 4.28 -11.03
CA ILE A 537 0.31 4.77 -11.65
C ILE A 537 0.52 6.22 -12.04
N ARG A 538 0.33 6.54 -13.32
CA ARG A 538 0.48 7.90 -13.82
C ARG A 538 -0.62 8.79 -13.24
N MET A 539 -0.22 9.92 -12.66
CA MET A 539 -1.16 10.88 -12.08
C MET A 539 -2.18 11.38 -13.12
N GLY A 540 -3.43 11.52 -12.68
CA GLY A 540 -4.53 12.01 -13.52
C GLY A 540 -5.09 11.01 -14.55
N THR A 541 -4.62 9.76 -14.56
CA THR A 541 -5.05 8.75 -15.55
C THR A 541 -6.13 7.79 -15.05
N ARG A 542 -6.47 7.86 -13.75
CA ARG A 542 -7.56 7.06 -13.17
C ARG A 542 -8.88 7.44 -13.83
N THR A 543 -9.53 6.44 -14.42
CA THR A 543 -10.76 6.57 -15.20
C THR A 543 -11.80 5.63 -14.59
N PRO A 544 -12.80 6.16 -13.86
CA PRO A 544 -13.93 5.37 -13.38
C PRO A 544 -14.71 4.79 -14.56
N LEU A 545 -15.24 3.58 -14.39
CA LEU A 545 -16.05 2.88 -15.38
C LEU A 545 -17.54 2.87 -14.99
N GLY A 546 -18.39 2.43 -15.92
CA GLY A 546 -19.83 2.33 -15.72
C GLY A 546 -20.50 3.70 -15.61
N LYS A 547 -21.38 3.88 -14.62
CA LYS A 547 -22.19 5.10 -14.46
C LYS A 547 -21.37 6.36 -14.20
N SER A 548 -20.14 6.22 -13.73
CA SER A 548 -19.24 7.34 -13.42
C SER A 548 -18.23 7.63 -14.54
N PHE A 549 -18.38 7.01 -15.71
CA PHE A 549 -17.48 7.20 -16.84
C PHE A 549 -17.62 8.61 -17.44
N ASP A 550 -16.50 9.33 -17.54
CA ASP A 550 -16.44 10.69 -18.10
C ASP A 550 -15.83 10.64 -19.51
N ALA A 551 -16.70 10.68 -20.53
CA ALA A 551 -16.31 10.56 -21.93
C ALA A 551 -15.42 11.71 -22.45
N PRO A 552 -15.75 13.00 -22.22
CA PRO A 552 -14.88 14.12 -22.61
C PRO A 552 -13.48 14.02 -21.99
N LYS A 553 -13.42 13.83 -20.66
CA LYS A 553 -12.14 13.75 -19.94
C LYS A 553 -11.30 12.56 -20.40
N THR A 554 -11.93 11.40 -20.63
CA THR A 554 -11.23 10.22 -21.13
C THR A 554 -10.68 10.44 -22.54
N THR A 555 -11.42 11.14 -23.39
CA THR A 555 -10.97 11.47 -24.76
C THR A 555 -9.72 12.34 -24.73
N ASP A 556 -9.70 13.38 -23.90
CA ASP A 556 -8.54 14.27 -23.74
C ASP A 556 -7.34 13.53 -23.13
N LEU A 557 -7.60 12.66 -22.14
CA LEU A 557 -6.61 11.80 -21.54
C LEU A 557 -5.93 10.91 -22.59
N LEU A 558 -6.72 10.18 -23.39
CA LEU A 558 -6.18 9.27 -24.42
C LEU A 558 -5.40 10.04 -25.50
N ALA A 559 -5.86 11.24 -25.87
CA ALA A 559 -5.12 12.12 -26.78
C ALA A 559 -3.74 12.51 -26.22
N ASN A 560 -3.68 12.88 -24.93
CA ASN A 560 -2.44 13.25 -24.26
C ASN A 560 -1.50 12.04 -24.04
N LEU A 561 -2.04 10.88 -23.71
CA LEU A 561 -1.28 9.62 -23.63
C LEU A 561 -0.72 9.23 -24.99
N GLY A 562 -1.48 9.40 -26.07
CA GLY A 562 -1.00 9.18 -27.44
C GLY A 562 0.19 10.09 -27.82
N LYS A 563 0.21 11.35 -27.36
CA LYS A 563 1.38 12.23 -27.52
C LYS A 563 2.57 11.70 -26.70
N SER A 564 2.33 11.29 -25.46
CA SER A 564 3.35 10.71 -24.57
C SER A 564 3.94 9.39 -25.08
N LEU A 565 3.16 8.60 -25.82
CA LEU A 565 3.66 7.38 -26.46
C LEU A 565 4.70 7.70 -27.52
N LYS A 566 4.50 8.77 -28.30
CA LYS A 566 5.45 9.22 -29.33
C LYS A 566 6.78 9.72 -28.76
N THR A 567 6.80 10.17 -27.50
CA THR A 567 8.02 10.62 -26.82
C THR A 567 8.85 9.49 -26.24
N LEU A 568 8.35 8.24 -26.21
CA LEU A 568 9.16 7.10 -25.80
C LEU A 568 10.33 6.89 -26.75
N GLN A 569 11.46 6.42 -26.23
CA GLN A 569 12.61 6.06 -27.05
C GLN A 569 12.19 5.03 -28.10
N GLN A 570 12.75 5.13 -29.31
CA GLN A 570 12.35 4.30 -30.45
C GLN A 570 12.51 2.81 -30.17
N LYS A 571 13.53 2.41 -29.38
CA LYS A 571 13.75 1.01 -28.98
C LYS A 571 12.62 0.39 -28.15
N PHE A 572 11.81 1.22 -27.49
CA PHE A 572 10.71 0.75 -26.65
C PHE A 572 9.37 0.75 -27.36
N ARG A 573 9.16 1.60 -28.37
CA ARG A 573 7.90 1.66 -29.16
C ARG A 573 7.70 0.37 -29.95
#